data_AF-A0A392TXX6-F1
#
_entry.id   AF-A0A392TXX6-F1
#
_cell.length_a   1.000
_cell.length_b   1.000
_cell.length_c   1.000
_cell.angle_alpha   90.00
_cell.angle_beta   90.00
_cell.angle_gamma   90.00
#
_symmetry.space_group_name_H-M   'P 1'
#
loop_
_entity.id
_entity.type
_entity.pdbx_description
1 polymer ?
#
loop_
_entity_poly.entity_id
_entity_poly.type
_entity_poly.pdbx_seq_one_letter_code
_entity_poly.pdbx_strand_id
1 'polypeptide(L)'
;IPDGEFELVPLGEDPSRGVKIRTGLLDLARKQLNSCLRENANLFAWSAAEMPGLDPEVECHQLTIDLSASAIVQRRRRQSPEKTR
;
A
#
# COMPACT_ATOMS: atom_id res chain seq x y z
N ILE A 1 -5.14 10.86 7.42
CA ILE A 1 -3.81 11.12 6.81
C ILE A 1 -3.94 12.47 6.14
N PRO A 2 -3.15 13.49 6.47
CA PRO A 2 -3.25 14.76 5.76
C PRO A 2 -2.96 14.51 4.27
N ASP A 3 -3.71 15.18 3.40
CA ASP A 3 -3.52 15.15 1.95
C ASP A 3 -2.20 15.87 1.59
N GLY A 4 -1.07 15.27 1.97
CA GLY A 4 0.23 15.68 1.50
C GLY A 4 0.41 15.29 0.04
N GLU A 5 1.20 16.04 -0.70
CA GLU A 5 1.67 15.62 -2.01
C GLU A 5 2.69 14.48 -1.85
N PHE A 6 2.54 13.42 -2.65
CA PHE A 6 3.42 12.24 -2.63
C PHE A 6 3.87 11.90 -4.05
N GLU A 7 5.08 11.37 -4.16
CA GLU A 7 5.59 10.76 -5.38
C GLU A 7 5.73 9.24 -5.22
N LEU A 8 5.50 8.50 -6.31
CA LEU A 8 5.73 7.06 -6.33
C LEU A 8 7.18 6.79 -6.72
N VAL A 9 7.92 6.12 -5.85
CA VAL A 9 9.32 5.77 -6.05
C VAL A 9 9.45 4.26 -6.26
N PRO A 10 9.94 3.80 -7.42
CA PRO A 10 10.19 2.38 -7.66
C PRO A 10 11.40 1.91 -6.85
N LEU A 11 11.25 0.75 -6.20
CA LEU A 11 12.30 0.13 -5.39
C LEU A 11 13.05 -1.01 -6.12
N GLY A 12 12.67 -1.30 -7.38
CA GLY A 12 13.33 -2.31 -8.22
C GLY A 12 12.96 -2.14 -9.70
N GLU A 13 13.19 -3.17 -10.50
CA GLU A 13 12.83 -3.18 -11.93
C GLU A 13 11.32 -3.32 -12.16
N ASP A 14 10.62 -4.00 -11.24
CA ASP A 14 9.18 -4.17 -11.32
C ASP A 14 8.45 -2.86 -10.97
N PRO A 15 7.72 -2.25 -11.91
CA PRO A 15 7.00 -1.00 -11.69
C PRO A 15 5.86 -1.13 -10.67
N SER A 16 5.39 -2.35 -10.36
CA SER A 16 4.39 -2.59 -9.32
C SER A 16 4.97 -2.48 -7.90
N ARG A 17 6.30 -2.56 -7.76
CA ARG A 17 7.02 -2.55 -6.47
C ARG A 17 7.51 -1.15 -6.12
N GLY A 18 6.55 -0.25 -5.91
CA GLY A 18 6.80 1.16 -5.59
C GLY A 18 6.21 1.61 -4.26
N VAL A 19 6.84 2.61 -3.64
CA VAL A 19 6.38 3.22 -2.38
C VAL A 19 6.07 4.71 -2.58
N LYS A 20 5.08 5.22 -1.85
CA LYS A 20 4.74 6.64 -1.85
C LYS A 20 5.58 7.39 -0.83
N ILE A 21 6.36 8.36 -1.30
CA ILE A 21 7.20 9.22 -0.47
C ILE A 21 6.68 10.66 -0.55
N ARG A 22 6.64 11.34 0.58
CA ARG A 22 6.13 12.72 0.65
C ARG A 22 7.04 13.65 -0.16
N THR A 23 6.46 14.54 -0.94
CA THR A 23 7.20 15.60 -1.63
C THR A 23 7.60 16.72 -0.64
N GLY A 24 8.63 17.49 -0.98
CA GLY A 24 9.13 18.58 -0.13
C GLY A 24 10.12 18.15 0.97
N LEU A 25 10.63 16.92 0.91
CA LEU A 25 11.80 16.51 1.71
C LEU A 25 13.05 17.26 1.25
N LEU A 26 13.96 17.55 2.19
CA LEU A 26 15.31 18.01 1.86
C LEU A 26 16.00 16.98 0.95
N ASP A 27 16.74 17.44 -0.07
CA ASP A 27 17.34 16.56 -1.07
C ASP A 27 18.23 15.46 -0.46
N LEU A 28 18.99 15.80 0.58
CA LEU A 28 19.83 14.83 1.29
C LEU A 28 18.98 13.75 1.97
N ALA A 29 17.93 14.15 2.68
CA ALA A 29 17.02 13.23 3.36
C ALA A 29 16.28 12.34 2.34
N ARG A 30 15.83 12.90 1.21
CA ARG A 30 15.20 12.15 0.13
C ARG A 30 16.15 11.11 -0.47
N LYS A 31 17.41 11.47 -0.74
CA LYS A 31 18.42 10.53 -1.25
C LYS A 31 18.71 9.40 -0.27
N GLN A 32 18.91 9.72 1.01
CA GLN A 32 19.17 8.73 2.05
C GLN A 32 17.98 7.77 2.23
N LEU A 33 16.76 8.32 2.25
CA LEU A 33 15.54 7.53 2.33
C LEU A 33 15.39 6.58 1.13
N ASN A 34 15.60 7.09 -0.08
CA ASN A 34 15.53 6.26 -1.30
C ASN A 34 16.57 5.14 -1.30
N SER A 35 17.80 5.40 -0.86
CA SER A 35 18.85 4.36 -0.75
C SER A 35 18.44 3.28 0.23
N CYS A 36 18.05 3.68 1.45
CA CYS A 36 17.62 2.77 2.50
C CYS A 36 16.44 1.89 2.05
N LEU A 37 15.43 2.47 1.41
CA LEU A 37 14.26 1.72 0.94
C LEU A 37 14.63 0.72 -0.17
N ARG A 38 15.53 1.08 -1.08
CA ARG A 38 16.00 0.18 -2.15
C ARG A 38 16.85 -0.96 -1.62
N GLU A 39 17.76 -0.67 -0.69
CA GLU A 39 18.60 -1.68 -0.02
C GLU A 39 17.78 -2.71 0.76
N ASN A 40 16.57 -2.32 1.19
CA ASN A 40 15.65 -3.15 1.97
C ASN A 40 14.38 -3.53 1.18
N ALA A 41 14.40 -3.47 -0.15
CA ALA A 41 13.23 -3.74 -0.98
C ALA A 41 12.66 -5.17 -0.80
N ASN A 42 13.49 -6.11 -0.35
CA ASN A 42 13.14 -7.48 -0.03
C ASN A 42 12.40 -7.65 1.31
N LEU A 43 12.35 -6.62 2.16
CA LEU A 43 11.61 -6.65 3.43
C LEU A 43 10.12 -6.35 3.25
N PHE A 44 9.71 -5.81 2.10
CA PHE A 44 8.32 -5.54 1.78
C PHE A 44 7.64 -6.81 1.21
N ALA A 45 6.42 -7.09 1.66
CA ALA A 45 5.54 -8.03 0.99
C ALA A 45 4.72 -7.27 -0.07
N TRP A 46 5.06 -7.46 -1.34
CA TRP A 46 4.41 -6.78 -2.47
C TRP A 46 3.07 -7.42 -2.82
N SER A 47 2.82 -8.62 -2.33
CA SER A 47 1.54 -9.31 -2.39
C SER A 47 1.27 -10.07 -1.08
N ALA A 48 0.02 -10.44 -0.85
CA ALA A 48 -0.34 -11.26 0.30
C ALA A 48 0.41 -12.60 0.32
N ALA A 49 0.74 -13.17 -0.84
CA ALA A 49 1.48 -14.42 -0.97
C ALA A 49 2.94 -14.32 -0.53
N GLU A 50 3.51 -13.11 -0.47
CA GLU A 50 4.88 -12.89 0.00
C GLU A 50 4.98 -12.73 1.52
N MET A 51 3.85 -12.68 2.24
CA MET A 51 3.85 -12.55 3.69
C MET A 51 4.18 -13.90 4.37
N PRO A 52 5.28 -13.99 5.16
CA PRO A 52 5.63 -15.21 5.86
C PRO A 52 4.60 -15.52 6.96
N GLY A 53 4.16 -16.77 7.02
CA GLY A 53 3.17 -17.26 8.00
C GLY A 53 1.74 -17.32 7.49
N LEU A 54 1.48 -16.85 6.27
CA LEU A 54 0.18 -16.97 5.61
C LEU A 54 0.25 -18.06 4.55
N ASP A 55 -0.45 -19.17 4.75
CA ASP A 55 -0.62 -20.18 3.71
C ASP A 55 -1.66 -19.67 2.69
N PRO A 56 -1.29 -19.44 1.41
CA PRO A 56 -2.22 -18.93 0.40
C PRO A 56 -3.46 -19.81 0.22
N GLU A 57 -3.37 -21.13 0.49
CA GLU A 57 -4.51 -22.06 0.42
C GLU A 57 -5.47 -21.90 1.61
N VAL A 58 -4.98 -21.41 2.76
CA VAL A 58 -5.77 -21.26 3.99
C VAL A 58 -6.30 -19.84 4.16
N GLU A 59 -5.58 -18.84 3.67
CA GLU A 59 -5.88 -17.44 3.99
C GLU A 59 -6.60 -16.65 2.91
N CYS A 60 -6.54 -17.10 1.65
CA CYS A 60 -7.34 -16.53 0.57
C CYS A 60 -8.80 -16.97 0.72
N HIS A 61 -9.60 -16.22 1.46
CA HIS A 61 -11.04 -16.43 1.52
C HIS A 61 -11.65 -16.05 0.18
N GLN A 62 -12.10 -17.05 -0.59
CA GLN A 62 -12.91 -16.81 -1.78
C GLN A 62 -14.31 -16.38 -1.34
N LEU A 63 -14.65 -15.11 -1.56
CA LEU A 63 -16.02 -14.65 -1.39
C LEU A 63 -16.89 -15.31 -2.47
N THR A 64 -18.01 -15.91 -2.07
CA THR A 64 -19.04 -16.38 -3.02
C THR A 64 -19.77 -15.17 -3.60
N ILE A 65 -19.13 -14.50 -4.55
CA ILE A 65 -19.70 -13.38 -5.29
C ILE A 65 -20.21 -13.87 -6.64
N ASP A 66 -21.35 -13.34 -7.07
CA ASP A 66 -21.79 -13.48 -8.46
C ASP A 66 -20.83 -12.69 -9.36
N LEU A 67 -20.12 -13.38 -10.25
CA LEU A 67 -19.16 -12.77 -11.18
C LEU A 67 -19.83 -11.84 -12.20
N SER A 68 -21.15 -11.95 -12.39
CA SER A 68 -21.92 -11.04 -13.24
C SER A 68 -22.33 -9.75 -12.53
N ALA A 69 -22.16 -9.68 -11.21
CA ALA A 69 -22.54 -8.50 -10.43
C ALA A 69 -21.59 -7.33 -10.70
N SER A 70 -22.16 -6.14 -10.88
CA SER A 70 -21.39 -4.90 -11.02
C SER A 70 -20.94 -4.38 -9.66
N ALA A 71 -19.72 -3.82 -9.61
CA ALA A 71 -19.22 -3.18 -8.40
C ALA A 71 -20.04 -1.93 -8.03
N ILE A 72 -20.42 -1.80 -6.77
CA ILE A 72 -21.21 -0.66 -6.25
C ILE A 72 -20.33 0.18 -5.32
N VAL A 73 -20.13 1.45 -5.67
CA VAL A 73 -19.44 2.40 -4.80
C VAL A 73 -20.40 2.85 -3.69
N GLN A 74 -20.17 2.39 -2.46
CA GLN A 74 -20.96 2.80 -1.30
C GLN A 74 -20.44 4.12 -0.70
N ARG A 75 -21.34 5.08 -0.48
CA ARG A 75 -21.00 6.34 0.19
C ARG A 75 -20.58 6.05 1.64
N ARG A 76 -19.43 6.57 2.06
CA ARG A 76 -18.95 6.50 3.44
C ARG A 76 -20.03 7.04 4.40
N ARG A 77 -20.42 6.25 5.40
CA ARG A 77 -21.32 6.71 6.47
C ARG A 77 -20.63 7.79 7.30
N ARG A 78 -21.39 8.79 7.78
CA ARG A 78 -20.88 9.76 8.75
C ARG A 78 -20.48 9.01 10.02
N GLN A 79 -19.21 9.10 10.40
CA GLN A 79 -18.74 8.58 11.68
C GLN A 79 -19.09 9.56 12.80
N SER A 80 -19.41 9.04 13.99
CA SER A 80 -19.63 9.86 15.19
C SER A 80 -18.35 10.61 15.59
N PRO A 81 -18.45 11.78 16.25
CA PRO A 81 -17.30 12.61 16.61
C PRO A 81 -16.23 11.86 17.42
N GLU A 82 -16.59 10.85 18.22
CA GLU A 82 -15.63 10.05 19.00
C GLU A 82 -14.60 9.31 18.13
N LYS A 83 -14.93 9.02 16.87
CA LYS A 83 -14.11 8.21 15.95
C LYS A 83 -13.32 9.05 14.95
N THR A 84 -13.29 10.37 15.12
CA THR A 84 -12.63 11.32 14.21
C THR A 84 -11.16 11.60 14.57
N ARG A 85 -10.55 10.82 15.48
CA ARG A 85 -9.13 10.95 15.82
C ARG A 85 -8.23 10.14 14.91
#